data_AF-A0A2G9YNN1-F1
#
_entry.id   AF-A0A2G9YNN1-F1
#
_cell.length_a   1.000
_cell.length_b   1.000
_cell.length_c   1.000
_cell.angle_alpha   90.00
_cell.angle_beta   90.00
_cell.angle_gamma   90.00
#
_symmetry.space_group_name_H-M   'P 1'
#
loop_
_entity.id
_entity.type
_entity.pdbx_description
1 polymer ?
#
loop_
_entity_poly.entity_id
_entity_poly.type
_entity_poly.pdbx_seq_one_letter_code
_entity_poly.pdbx_strand_id
1 'polypeptide(L)'
;MSEEVKNPGVAAVLSFVFNGLGQLYNGQIIKGLVIVFISTLNILIFMAGSILIGSWILNKVVFTGQLAWGVVLFCIGLFFICALGIYSIFDAYRVAKKL
;
A
#
# COMPACT_ATOMS: atom_id res chain seq x y z
N MET A 1 -15.74 -21.76 16.22
CA MET A 1 -15.20 -20.93 15.13
C MET A 1 -14.96 -21.89 13.99
N SER A 2 -15.78 -21.87 12.93
CA SER A 2 -15.64 -22.79 11.80
C SER A 2 -14.24 -22.63 11.19
N GLU A 3 -13.45 -23.70 11.16
CA GLU A 3 -12.25 -23.75 10.33
C GLU A 3 -12.71 -23.82 8.86
N GLU A 4 -13.04 -22.66 8.31
CA GLU A 4 -13.29 -22.54 6.89
C GLU A 4 -11.96 -22.71 6.16
N VAL A 5 -11.90 -23.71 5.28
CA VAL A 5 -10.79 -23.91 4.35
C VAL A 5 -10.72 -22.67 3.46
N LYS A 6 -9.76 -21.79 3.74
CA LYS A 6 -9.62 -20.51 3.05
C LYS A 6 -8.87 -20.71 1.74
N ASN A 7 -9.43 -20.19 0.65
CA ASN A 7 -8.79 -20.32 -0.65
C ASN A 7 -7.63 -19.32 -0.78
N PRO A 8 -6.38 -19.79 -0.99
CA PRO A 8 -5.21 -18.92 -1.06
C PRO A 8 -5.24 -17.97 -2.27
N GLY A 9 -5.91 -18.35 -3.36
CA GLY A 9 -6.11 -17.46 -4.50
C GLY A 9 -7.01 -16.27 -4.15
N VAL A 10 -8.07 -16.51 -3.37
CA VAL A 10 -8.99 -15.44 -2.91
C VAL A 10 -8.26 -14.49 -1.97
N ALA A 11 -7.44 -15.01 -1.05
CA ALA A 11 -6.64 -14.17 -0.16
C ALA A 11 -5.65 -13.26 -0.92
N ALA A 12 -5.00 -13.79 -1.97
CA ALA A 12 -4.08 -13.04 -2.80
C ALA A 12 -4.80 -11.91 -3.58
N VAL A 13 -5.95 -12.22 -4.18
CA VAL A 13 -6.76 -11.23 -4.91
C VAL A 13 -7.29 -10.16 -3.96
N LEU A 14 -7.71 -10.51 -2.75
CA LEU A 14 -8.12 -9.53 -1.74
C LEU A 14 -6.99 -8.57 -1.39
N SER A 15 -5.78 -9.07 -1.14
CA SER A 15 -4.61 -8.22 -0.89
C SER A 15 -4.20 -7.38 -2.09
N PHE A 16 -4.45 -7.85 -3.32
CA PHE A 16 -4.20 -7.08 -4.54
C PHE A 16 -5.17 -5.91 -4.68
N VAL A 17 -6.46 -6.12 -4.39
CA VAL A 17 -7.48 -5.06 -4.41
C VAL A 17 -7.22 -4.03 -3.32
N PHE A 18 -6.86 -4.50 -2.11
CA PHE A 18 -6.55 -3.61 -1.00
C PHE A 18 -5.55 -4.28 -0.05
N ASN A 19 -4.39 -3.64 0.10
CA ASN A 19 -3.30 -4.15 0.93
C ASN A 19 -3.79 -4.46 2.34
N GLY A 20 -3.60 -5.70 2.78
CA GLY A 20 -3.98 -6.17 4.12
C GLY A 20 -5.35 -6.87 4.20
N LEU A 21 -6.22 -6.79 3.19
CA LEU A 21 -7.48 -7.54 3.17
C LEU A 21 -7.29 -9.05 3.13
N GLY A 22 -6.28 -9.56 2.41
CA GLY A 22 -5.99 -10.99 2.38
C GLY A 22 -5.60 -11.54 3.76
N GLN A 23 -4.95 -10.71 4.60
CA GLN A 23 -4.62 -11.08 5.97
C GLN A 23 -5.84 -11.08 6.90
N LEU A 24 -6.75 -10.11 6.71
CA LEU A 24 -8.04 -10.09 7.39
C LEU A 24 -8.87 -11.33 7.04
N TYR A 25 -8.91 -11.70 5.75
CA TYR A 25 -9.54 -12.94 5.28
C TYR A 25 -8.92 -14.17 5.95
N ASN A 26 -7.60 -14.24 6.03
CA ASN A 26 -6.88 -15.32 6.73
C ASN A 26 -7.12 -15.35 8.25
N GLY A 27 -7.81 -14.37 8.84
CA GLY A 27 -8.05 -14.27 10.27
C GLY A 27 -6.90 -13.60 11.04
N GLN A 28 -5.89 -13.08 10.34
CA GLN A 28 -4.77 -12.34 10.93
C GLN A 28 -5.12 -10.84 11.03
N ILE A 29 -6.06 -10.51 11.92
CA ILE A 29 -6.61 -9.15 12.06
C ILE A 29 -5.52 -8.11 12.37
N ILE A 30 -4.65 -8.37 13.34
CA ILE A 30 -3.59 -7.42 13.75
C ILE A 30 -2.64 -7.13 12.59
N LYS A 31 -2.15 -8.18 11.90
CA LYS A 31 -1.24 -8.02 10.76
C LYS A 31 -1.91 -7.32 9.59
N GLY A 32 -3.16 -7.69 9.28
CA GLY A 32 -3.94 -7.01 8.25
C GLY A 32 -4.08 -5.52 8.53
N LEU A 33 -4.45 -5.17 9.76
CA LEU A 33 -4.59 -3.76 10.16
C LEU A 33 -3.26 -2.99 10.11
N VAL A 34 -2.15 -3.62 10.51
CA VAL A 34 -0.82 -3.01 10.38
C VAL A 34 -0.45 -2.75 8.92
N ILE A 35 -0.71 -3.70 8.02
CA ILE A 35 -0.44 -3.53 6.58
C ILE A 35 -1.33 -2.42 5.99
N VAL A 36 -2.61 -2.38 6.35
CA VAL A 36 -3.54 -1.32 5.94
C VAL A 36 -3.05 0.05 6.40
N PHE A 37 -2.61 0.14 7.66
CA PHE A 37 -2.11 1.39 8.24
C PHE A 37 -0.85 1.88 7.54
N ILE A 38 0.14 1.01 7.34
CA ILE A 38 1.38 1.36 6.62
C ILE A 38 1.08 1.70 5.15
N SER A 39 0.17 0.98 4.49
CA SER A 39 -0.24 1.29 3.13
C SER A 39 -0.88 2.67 3.03
N THR A 40 -1.73 3.03 4.01
CA THR A 40 -2.36 4.36 4.08
C THR A 40 -1.31 5.46 4.25
N LEU A 41 -0.33 5.28 5.12
CA LEU A 41 0.76 6.25 5.29
C LEU A 41 1.57 6.45 4.00
N ASN A 42 1.86 5.37 3.26
CA ASN A 42 2.58 5.48 1.99
C ASN A 42 1.77 6.22 0.92
N ILE A 43 0.47 5.98 0.85
CA ILE A 43 -0.43 6.73 -0.05
C ILE A 43 -0.44 8.22 0.30
N LEU A 44 -0.45 8.57 1.59
CA LEU A 44 -0.39 9.98 2.02
C LEU A 44 0.91 10.66 1.59
N ILE A 45 2.05 9.98 1.71
CA ILE A 45 3.35 10.51 1.26
C ILE A 45 3.36 10.71 -0.25
N PHE A 46 2.86 9.73 -1.01
CA PHE A 46 2.74 9.82 -2.46
C PHE A 46 1.82 10.97 -2.89
N MET A 47 0.70 11.15 -2.20
CA MET A 47 -0.27 12.21 -2.46
C MET A 47 0.34 13.59 -2.15
N ALA A 48 1.06 13.73 -1.03
CA ALA A 48 1.77 14.97 -0.69
C ALA A 48 2.82 15.34 -1.76
N GLY A 49 3.63 14.38 -2.23
CA GLY A 49 4.57 14.59 -3.33
C GLY A 49 3.88 15.04 -4.62
N SER A 50 2.76 14.39 -4.97
CA SER A 50 1.95 14.71 -6.15
C SER A 50 1.38 16.14 -6.10
N ILE A 51 0.88 16.57 -4.93
CA ILE A 51 0.33 17.93 -4.72
C ILE A 51 1.41 18.99 -4.90
N LEU A 52 2.63 18.77 -4.38
CA LEU A 52 3.74 19.69 -4.54
C LEU A 52 4.15 19.85 -6.01
N ILE A 53 4.22 18.73 -6.74
CA ILE A 53 4.51 18.75 -8.18
C ILE A 53 3.38 19.47 -8.95
N GLY A 54 2.12 19.14 -8.67
CA GLY A 54 0.97 19.76 -9.33
C GLY A 54 0.85 21.27 -9.08
N SER A 55 1.15 21.71 -7.86
CA SER A 55 1.16 23.13 -7.49
C SER A 55 2.21 23.93 -8.26
N TRP A 56 3.33 23.30 -8.64
CA TRP A 56 4.30 23.92 -9.53
C TRP A 56 3.80 23.98 -10.98
N ILE A 57 3.20 22.90 -11.49
CA ILE A 57 2.72 22.81 -12.88
C ILE A 57 1.63 23.84 -13.17
N LEU A 58 0.67 24.00 -12.26
CA LEU A 58 -0.53 24.80 -12.52
C LEU A 58 -0.29 26.30 -12.40
N ASN A 59 0.45 26.74 -11.38
CA ASN A 59 0.48 28.15 -11.01
C ASN A 59 1.91 28.65 -10.69
N LYS A 60 2.93 27.79 -10.83
CA LYS A 60 4.34 28.05 -10.51
C LYS A 60 4.56 28.76 -9.16
N VAL A 61 3.69 28.49 -8.19
CA VAL A 61 3.72 29.13 -6.86
C VAL A 61 4.89 28.61 -6.00
N VAL A 62 5.45 27.46 -6.37
CA VAL A 62 6.43 26.71 -5.58
C VAL A 62 7.86 26.97 -6.06
N PHE A 63 8.79 27.19 -5.13
CA PHE A 63 10.23 27.38 -5.42
C PHE A 63 10.85 26.10 -6.02
N THR A 64 11.77 26.23 -6.99
CA THR A 64 12.37 25.09 -7.73
C THR A 64 12.98 24.02 -6.80
N GLY A 65 13.53 24.42 -5.65
CA GLY A 65 14.06 23.49 -4.65
C GLY A 65 12.99 22.60 -3.99
N GLN A 66 11.76 23.10 -3.81
CA GLN A 66 10.65 22.33 -3.23
C GLN A 66 10.08 21.31 -4.23
N LEU A 67 10.21 21.58 -5.54
CA LEU A 67 9.84 20.61 -6.58
C LEU A 67 10.72 19.36 -6.53
N ALA A 68 12.04 19.53 -6.35
CA ALA A 68 12.95 18.40 -6.21
C ALA A 68 12.54 17.49 -5.06
N TRP A 69 12.17 18.07 -3.91
CA TRP A 69 11.62 17.32 -2.78
C TRP A 69 10.29 16.63 -3.10
N GLY A 70 9.39 17.30 -3.81
CA GLY A 70 8.12 16.70 -4.27
C GLY A 70 8.33 15.47 -5.17
N VAL A 71 9.27 15.55 -6.12
CA VAL A 71 9.63 14.42 -7.00
C VAL A 71 10.27 13.27 -6.22
N VAL A 72 11.17 13.56 -5.29
CA VAL A 72 11.78 12.55 -4.44
C VAL A 72 10.72 11.83 -3.60
N LEU A 73 9.82 12.56 -2.93
CA LEU A 73 8.73 11.98 -2.14
C LEU A 73 7.76 11.15 -2.99
N PHE A 74 7.45 11.62 -4.21
CA PHE A 74 6.62 10.90 -5.16
C PHE A 74 7.24 9.55 -5.56
N CYS A 75 8.51 9.56 -5.97
CA CYS A 75 9.22 8.35 -6.38
C CYS A 75 9.39 7.35 -5.23
N ILE A 76 9.74 7.85 -4.04
CA ILE A 76 9.86 7.03 -2.82
C ILE A 76 8.50 6.42 -2.46
N GLY A 77 7.44 7.23 -2.41
CA GLY A 77 6.10 6.76 -2.11
C GLY A 77 5.63 5.69 -3.09
N LEU A 78 5.83 5.90 -4.39
CA LEU A 78 5.50 4.92 -5.43
C LEU A 78 6.26 3.60 -5.24
N PHE A 79 7.57 3.69 -4.99
CA PHE A 79 8.40 2.51 -4.77
C PHE A 79 7.91 1.69 -3.57
N PHE A 80 7.62 2.35 -2.44
CA PHE A 80 7.12 1.66 -1.25
C PHE A 80 5.72 1.08 -1.43
N ILE A 81 4.81 1.77 -2.13
CA ILE A 81 3.46 1.24 -2.43
C ILE A 81 3.56 -0.05 -3.24
N CYS A 82 4.39 -0.06 -4.29
CA CYS A 82 4.60 -1.24 -5.12
C CYS A 82 5.23 -2.39 -4.33
N ALA A 83 6.31 -2.11 -3.57
CA ALA A 83 6.99 -3.12 -2.78
C ALA A 83 6.07 -3.72 -1.69
N LEU A 84 5.31 -2.88 -0.99
CA LEU A 84 4.38 -3.29 0.06
C LEU A 84 3.18 -4.05 -0.52
N GLY A 85 2.69 -3.66 -1.70
CA GLY A 85 1.62 -4.36 -2.39
C GLY A 85 2.01 -5.78 -2.77
N ILE A 86 3.19 -5.93 -3.40
CA ILE A 86 3.75 -7.24 -3.73
C ILE A 86 3.91 -8.08 -2.46
N TYR A 87 4.51 -7.52 -1.41
CA TYR A 87 4.67 -8.19 -0.12
C TYR A 87 3.33 -8.64 0.48
N SER A 88 2.31 -7.77 0.45
CA SER A 88 0.98 -8.06 1.01
C SER A 88 0.29 -9.24 0.31
N ILE A 89 0.43 -9.33 -1.01
CA ILE A 89 -0.13 -10.40 -1.83
C ILE A 89 0.57 -11.73 -1.52
N PHE A 90 1.90 -11.74 -1.57
CA PHE A 90 2.69 -12.95 -1.30
C PHE A 90 2.48 -13.47 0.12
N ASP A 91 2.45 -12.57 1.11
CA ASP A 91 2.23 -12.98 2.48
C ASP A 91 0.81 -13.52 2.67
N ALA A 92 -0.21 -12.90 2.08
CA ALA A 92 -1.60 -13.39 2.20
C ALA A 92 -1.78 -14.76 1.55
N TYR A 93 -1.18 -14.98 0.38
CA TYR A 93 -1.18 -16.28 -0.28
C TYR A 93 -0.47 -17.35 0.57
N ARG A 94 0.72 -17.04 1.09
CA ARG A 94 1.52 -17.97 1.88
C ARG A 94 0.84 -18.33 3.20
N VAL A 95 0.21 -17.37 3.86
CA VAL A 95 -0.53 -17.59 5.10
C VAL A 95 -1.76 -18.45 4.83
N ALA A 96 -2.53 -18.15 3.79
CA ALA A 96 -3.70 -18.93 3.42
C ALA A 96 -3.37 -20.38 3.06
N LYS A 97 -2.21 -20.62 2.42
CA LYS A 97 -1.74 -21.97 2.08
C LYS A 97 -1.28 -22.80 3.30
N LYS A 98 -0.94 -22.13 4.40
CA LYS A 98 -0.49 -22.76 5.65
C LYS A 98 -1.64 -23.07 6.62
N LEU A 99 -2.79 -22.44 6.40
CA LEU A 99 -4.04 -22.71 7.10
C LEU A 99 -4.76 -23.87 6.41
#